data_AF-A0A6V8NUI7-F1
#
_entry.id   AF-A0A6V8NUI7-F1
#
_cell.length_a   1.000
_cell.length_b   1.000
_cell.length_c   1.000
_cell.angle_alpha   90.00
_cell.angle_beta   90.00
_cell.angle_gamma   90.00
#
_symmetry.space_group_name_H-M   'P 1'
#
loop_
_entity.id
_entity.type
_entity.pdbx_description
1 polymer ?
#
loop_
_entity_poly.entity_id
_entity_poly.type
_entity_poly.pdbx_seq_one_letter_code
_entity_poly.pdbx_strand_id
1 'polypeptide(L)'
;TPSATMIKDLNILPLPAYDSSNIKHYARISSRVIRGVPLKTASIMTSRGCPFSCTYCMGKLITGKKVRFRSPELIYEEVKLLRDSFGFEAIYFLDDTLSVSKDYVKNICLIMKELGMLWGAQERVNTVSASNLRDMAKSGCVQLDFGIESGSNRVLNEIAKKNITVEQSLSSQRLVKSFGIRTFSNFMIGFPTETRKEMGDTFKLNKCLRMSFNICLFAKAHLR
;
A
#
# COMPACT_ATOMS: atom_id res chain seq x y z
N THR A 1 22.84 8.10 -16.27
CA THR A 1 22.51 6.79 -16.87
C THR A 1 21.17 6.91 -17.57
N PRO A 2 20.99 6.44 -18.81
CA PRO A 2 19.68 6.43 -19.46
C PRO A 2 18.68 5.63 -18.61
N SER A 3 17.40 6.05 -18.63
CA SER A 3 16.34 5.32 -17.92
C SER A 3 16.20 3.92 -18.51
N ALA A 4 16.15 2.90 -17.66
CA ALA A 4 15.98 1.52 -18.10
C ALA A 4 14.63 1.35 -18.81
N THR A 5 14.62 0.59 -19.91
CA THR A 5 13.39 0.27 -20.63
C THR A 5 12.42 -0.49 -19.74
N MET A 6 11.17 -0.03 -19.64
CA MET A 6 10.16 -0.69 -18.84
C MET A 6 9.69 -2.01 -19.47
N ILE A 7 9.76 -3.09 -18.68
CA ILE A 7 9.32 -4.44 -19.06
C ILE A 7 7.79 -4.48 -19.25
N LYS A 8 7.28 -4.64 -20.48
CA LYS A 8 5.84 -4.51 -20.75
C LYS A 8 5.00 -5.62 -20.11
N ASP A 9 5.44 -6.86 -20.25
CA ASP A 9 4.79 -8.04 -19.69
C ASP A 9 5.56 -8.51 -18.46
N LEU A 10 4.91 -8.49 -17.29
CA LEU A 10 5.54 -8.94 -16.05
C LEU A 10 5.61 -10.47 -15.94
N ASN A 11 4.85 -11.20 -16.76
CA ASN A 11 4.77 -12.66 -16.69
C ASN A 11 5.99 -13.37 -17.26
N ILE A 12 6.84 -12.66 -18.01
CA ILE A 12 8.13 -13.18 -18.49
C ILE A 12 9.17 -13.24 -17.36
N LEU A 13 8.91 -12.57 -16.24
CA LEU A 13 9.84 -12.55 -15.11
C LEU A 13 9.69 -13.85 -14.32
N PRO A 14 10.81 -14.53 -14.01
CA PRO A 14 10.75 -15.70 -13.15
C PRO A 14 10.33 -15.29 -11.73
N LEU A 15 9.90 -16.27 -10.94
CA LEU A 15 9.76 -16.08 -9.50
C LEU A 15 11.09 -15.56 -8.92
N PRO A 16 11.03 -14.71 -7.88
CA PRO A 16 12.23 -14.32 -7.16
C PRO A 16 13.01 -15.55 -6.70
N ALA A 17 14.34 -15.47 -6.75
CA ALA A 17 15.22 -16.56 -6.34
C ALA A 17 15.25 -16.70 -4.81
N TYR A 18 14.15 -17.17 -4.24
CA TYR A 18 13.96 -17.29 -2.80
C TYR A 18 14.91 -18.27 -2.14
N ASP A 19 15.38 -19.28 -2.88
CA ASP A 19 16.38 -20.23 -2.38
C ASP A 19 17.79 -19.64 -2.30
N SER A 20 18.11 -18.63 -3.11
CA SER A 20 19.45 -17.99 -3.12
C SER A 20 19.55 -16.80 -2.17
N SER A 21 18.44 -16.12 -1.93
CA SER A 21 18.32 -15.16 -0.82
C SER A 21 18.09 -15.95 0.46
N ASN A 22 18.77 -15.64 1.57
CA ASN A 22 18.52 -16.31 2.85
C ASN A 22 17.14 -15.90 3.41
N ILE A 23 16.05 -16.22 2.70
CA ILE A 23 14.71 -15.74 2.99
C ILE A 23 14.18 -16.29 4.32
N LYS A 24 14.69 -17.46 4.73
CA LYS A 24 14.43 -18.03 6.06
C LYS A 24 14.88 -17.10 7.19
N HIS A 25 15.89 -16.26 6.97
CA HIS A 25 16.26 -15.21 7.92
C HIS A 25 15.12 -14.20 8.13
N TYR A 26 14.35 -13.91 7.08
CA TYR A 26 13.23 -12.98 7.09
C TYR A 26 11.90 -13.66 7.48
N ALA A 27 11.83 -14.99 7.48
CA ALA A 27 10.72 -15.79 8.01
C ALA A 27 10.69 -15.82 9.56
N ARG A 28 10.94 -14.66 10.18
CA ARG A 28 10.87 -14.45 11.62
C ARG A 28 9.60 -13.68 11.95
N ILE A 29 9.03 -14.00 13.11
CA ILE A 29 7.87 -13.28 13.62
C ILE A 29 8.26 -11.81 13.79
N SER A 30 7.52 -10.93 13.12
CA SER A 30 7.75 -9.49 13.17
C SER A 30 6.43 -8.75 13.15
N SER A 31 6.29 -7.77 14.05
CA SER A 31 5.15 -6.86 14.07
C SER A 31 5.41 -5.58 13.27
N ARG A 32 6.46 -5.55 12.43
CA ARG A 32 6.89 -4.35 11.68
C ARG A 32 6.34 -4.28 10.26
N VAL A 33 6.05 -5.42 9.63
CA VAL A 33 5.58 -5.47 8.24
C VAL A 33 4.07 -5.24 8.20
N ILE A 34 3.28 -6.20 8.70
CA ILE A 34 1.90 -5.94 9.12
C ILE A 34 1.98 -5.40 10.55
N ARG A 35 1.72 -4.09 10.68
CA ARG A 35 2.11 -3.31 11.84
C ARG A 35 1.30 -3.70 13.06
N GLY A 36 1.97 -4.17 14.11
CA GLY A 36 1.30 -4.63 15.33
C GLY A 36 0.54 -5.96 15.17
N VAL A 37 0.86 -6.78 14.16
CA VAL A 37 0.42 -8.17 14.08
C VAL A 37 1.67 -9.05 14.03
N PRO A 38 2.00 -9.83 15.08
CA PRO A 38 3.22 -10.63 15.12
C PRO A 38 3.08 -11.86 14.21
N LEU A 39 3.53 -11.74 12.96
CA LEU A 39 3.46 -12.81 11.96
C LEU A 39 4.79 -12.93 11.21
N LYS A 40 5.09 -14.12 10.70
CA LYS A 40 6.08 -14.30 9.64
C LYS A 40 5.49 -13.76 8.35
N THR A 41 5.90 -12.56 7.96
CA THR A 41 5.33 -11.88 6.79
C THR A 41 6.36 -11.76 5.68
N ALA A 42 6.03 -12.24 4.49
CA ALA A 42 6.79 -11.97 3.27
C ALA A 42 6.20 -10.75 2.55
N SER A 43 7.04 -10.02 1.82
CA SER A 43 6.58 -8.91 0.99
C SER A 43 6.76 -9.29 -0.47
N ILE A 44 5.69 -9.17 -1.26
CA ILE A 44 5.73 -9.43 -2.70
C ILE A 44 5.12 -8.25 -3.46
N MET A 45 5.39 -8.20 -4.76
CA MET A 45 4.87 -7.19 -5.66
C MET A 45 4.15 -7.89 -6.80
N THR A 46 2.87 -7.57 -6.97
CA THR A 46 2.01 -8.25 -7.94
C THR A 46 1.78 -7.44 -9.21
N SER A 47 1.99 -6.13 -9.12
CA SER A 47 1.86 -5.18 -10.21
C SER A 47 2.96 -4.11 -10.17
N ARG A 48 3.18 -3.47 -11.32
CA ARG A 48 4.08 -2.33 -11.46
C ARG A 48 3.40 -1.20 -12.20
N GLY A 49 3.40 -0.03 -11.58
CA GLY A 49 2.92 1.21 -12.14
C GLY A 49 1.73 1.76 -11.36
N CYS A 50 1.51 3.06 -11.50
CA CYS A 50 0.44 3.76 -10.79
C CYS A 50 -0.14 4.87 -11.68
N PRO A 51 -1.47 4.92 -11.92
CA PRO A 51 -2.07 5.88 -12.84
C PRO A 51 -2.11 7.31 -12.25
N PHE A 52 -1.86 7.46 -10.95
CA PHE A 52 -1.91 8.74 -10.26
C PHE A 52 -0.65 9.59 -10.51
N SER A 53 -0.82 10.92 -10.40
CA SER A 53 0.18 11.90 -10.81
C SER A 53 0.75 12.73 -9.66
N CYS A 54 0.75 12.19 -8.44
CA CYS A 54 1.22 12.86 -7.23
C CYS A 54 2.62 13.48 -7.44
N THR A 55 2.80 14.73 -7.02
CA THR A 55 4.02 15.52 -7.33
C THR A 55 5.26 15.01 -6.61
N TYR A 56 5.09 14.45 -5.42
CA TYR A 56 6.15 13.95 -4.55
C TYR A 56 6.56 12.49 -4.83
N CYS A 57 5.76 11.76 -5.61
CA CYS A 57 5.91 10.31 -5.76
C CYS A 57 6.93 9.95 -6.84
N MET A 58 7.92 9.13 -6.49
CA MET A 58 8.88 8.56 -7.45
C MET A 58 8.33 7.36 -8.22
N GLY A 59 7.20 6.76 -7.80
CA GLY A 59 6.63 5.56 -8.42
C GLY A 59 6.49 5.69 -9.94
N LYS A 60 5.94 6.81 -10.43
CA LYS A 60 5.81 7.07 -11.89
C LYS A 60 7.14 7.03 -12.66
N LEU A 61 8.26 7.35 -12.01
CA LEU A 61 9.60 7.36 -12.62
C LEU A 61 10.22 5.96 -12.62
N ILE A 62 9.88 5.13 -11.63
CA ILE A 62 10.45 3.79 -11.44
C ILE A 62 9.59 2.71 -12.12
N THR A 63 8.28 2.74 -11.88
CA THR A 63 7.32 1.70 -12.29
C THR A 63 6.36 2.16 -13.39
N GLY A 64 6.41 3.44 -13.78
CA GLY A 64 5.60 4.00 -14.87
C GLY A 64 4.14 4.29 -14.49
N LYS A 65 3.40 4.88 -15.43
CA LYS A 65 1.98 5.24 -15.23
C LYS A 65 1.00 4.11 -15.54
N LYS A 66 1.32 3.26 -16.53
CA LYS A 66 0.48 2.14 -16.92
C LYS A 66 0.71 1.00 -15.94
N VAL A 67 -0.35 0.62 -15.22
CA VAL A 67 -0.30 -0.55 -14.35
C VAL A 67 -0.18 -1.80 -15.21
N ARG A 68 0.81 -2.62 -14.88
CA ARG A 68 1.03 -3.94 -15.46
C ARG A 68 0.92 -4.95 -14.33
N PHE A 69 0.22 -6.04 -14.56
CA PHE A 69 -0.07 -7.05 -13.55
C PHE A 69 0.67 -8.34 -13.88
N ARG A 70 1.10 -9.06 -12.84
CA ARG A 70 1.43 -10.48 -12.93
C ARG A 70 0.15 -11.30 -12.93
N SER A 71 0.17 -12.43 -13.61
CA SER A 71 -0.98 -13.31 -13.72
C SER A 71 -1.34 -13.91 -12.34
N PRO A 72 -2.64 -14.15 -12.06
CA PRO A 72 -3.07 -14.78 -10.81
C PRO A 72 -2.36 -16.10 -10.52
N GLU A 73 -2.04 -16.87 -11.56
CA GLU A 73 -1.36 -18.17 -11.46
C GLU A 73 0.06 -18.01 -10.89
N LEU A 74 0.83 -17.04 -11.40
CA LEU A 74 2.17 -16.75 -10.88
C LEU A 74 2.13 -16.24 -9.43
N ILE A 75 1.08 -15.50 -9.06
CA ILE A 75 0.91 -15.06 -7.67
C ILE A 75 0.55 -16.24 -6.76
N TYR A 76 -0.33 -17.13 -7.22
CA TYR A 76 -0.68 -18.34 -6.50
C TYR A 76 0.56 -19.21 -6.23
N GLU A 77 1.37 -19.47 -7.26
CA GLU A 77 2.60 -20.25 -7.14
C GLU A 77 3.58 -19.61 -6.14
N GLU A 78 3.78 -18.30 -6.22
CA GLU A 78 4.67 -17.57 -5.32
C GLU A 78 4.21 -17.62 -3.87
N VAL A 79 2.92 -17.34 -3.61
CA VAL A 79 2.37 -17.34 -2.25
C VAL A 79 2.37 -18.75 -1.67
N LYS A 80 2.03 -19.75 -2.49
CA LYS A 80 2.09 -21.17 -2.08
C LYS A 80 3.51 -21.59 -1.73
N LEU A 81 4.51 -21.21 -2.54
CA LEU A 81 5.92 -21.47 -2.25
C LEU A 81 6.36 -20.83 -0.93
N LEU A 82 6.00 -19.56 -0.70
CA LEU A 82 6.32 -18.84 0.54
C LEU A 82 5.68 -19.49 1.78
N ARG A 83 4.44 -19.97 1.65
CA ARG A 83 3.74 -20.68 2.72
C ARG A 83 4.35 -22.05 2.97
N ASP A 84 4.41 -22.90 1.94
CA ASP A 84 4.70 -24.33 2.06
C ASP A 84 6.19 -24.60 2.31
N SER A 85 7.09 -23.89 1.61
CA SER A 85 8.54 -24.14 1.68
C SER A 85 9.27 -23.26 2.70
N PHE A 86 8.74 -22.06 2.98
CA PHE A 86 9.41 -21.08 3.85
C PHE A 86 8.64 -20.77 5.14
N GLY A 87 7.39 -21.24 5.28
CA GLY A 87 6.61 -21.13 6.50
C GLY A 87 6.16 -19.70 6.82
N PHE A 88 5.98 -18.86 5.79
CA PHE A 88 5.34 -17.55 5.98
C PHE A 88 3.85 -17.71 6.25
N GLU A 89 3.32 -16.85 7.10
CA GLU A 89 1.91 -16.86 7.56
C GLU A 89 1.11 -15.74 6.91
N ALA A 90 1.80 -14.72 6.39
CA ALA A 90 1.17 -13.56 5.79
C ALA A 90 1.97 -12.96 4.63
N ILE A 91 1.25 -12.21 3.80
CA ILE A 91 1.82 -11.45 2.70
C ILE A 91 1.53 -9.95 2.89
N TYR A 92 2.53 -9.11 2.70
CA TYR A 92 2.34 -7.68 2.51
C TYR A 92 2.58 -7.31 1.05
N PHE A 93 1.54 -6.84 0.38
CA PHE A 93 1.62 -6.41 -1.02
C PHE A 93 2.25 -5.01 -1.11
N LEU A 94 3.38 -4.93 -1.81
CA LEU A 94 4.16 -3.71 -2.03
C LEU A 94 3.68 -2.88 -3.23
N ASP A 95 2.58 -3.29 -3.84
CA ASP A 95 1.93 -2.61 -4.95
C ASP A 95 1.60 -1.15 -4.60
N ASP A 96 1.88 -0.22 -5.52
CA ASP A 96 1.64 1.21 -5.31
C ASP A 96 0.16 1.50 -4.95
N THR A 97 -0.77 0.76 -5.56
CA THR A 97 -2.20 0.76 -5.24
C THR A 97 -2.84 -0.52 -5.81
N LEU A 98 -3.05 -1.53 -4.95
CA LEU A 98 -3.52 -2.85 -5.38
C LEU A 98 -4.93 -2.79 -6.00
N SER A 99 -5.82 -1.96 -5.46
CA SER A 99 -7.22 -1.83 -5.89
C SER A 99 -7.46 -0.91 -7.09
N VAL A 100 -6.42 -0.58 -7.89
CA VAL A 100 -6.64 0.13 -9.17
C VAL A 100 -7.53 -0.69 -10.11
N SER A 101 -7.44 -2.02 -10.06
CA SER A 101 -8.32 -2.94 -10.80
C SER A 101 -9.15 -3.77 -9.83
N LYS A 102 -10.49 -3.66 -9.94
CA LYS A 102 -11.44 -4.40 -9.10
C LYS A 102 -11.37 -5.91 -9.35
N ASP A 103 -11.23 -6.32 -10.61
CA ASP A 103 -11.12 -7.73 -10.95
C ASP A 103 -9.80 -8.32 -10.46
N TYR A 104 -8.72 -7.54 -10.54
CA TYR A 104 -7.42 -7.98 -10.06
C TYR A 104 -7.42 -8.22 -8.56
N VAL A 105 -7.90 -7.25 -7.77
CA VAL A 105 -7.95 -7.42 -6.31
C VAL A 105 -8.87 -8.56 -5.90
N LYS A 106 -9.94 -8.83 -6.65
CA LYS A 106 -10.80 -9.99 -6.45
C LYS A 106 -10.04 -11.30 -6.64
N ASN A 107 -9.21 -11.41 -7.68
CA ASN A 107 -8.36 -12.59 -7.89
C ASN A 107 -7.36 -12.78 -6.74
N ILE A 108 -6.74 -11.70 -6.25
CA ILE A 108 -5.88 -11.75 -5.07
C ILE A 108 -6.67 -12.26 -3.85
N CYS A 109 -7.87 -11.73 -3.61
CA CYS A 109 -8.72 -12.19 -2.51
C CYS A 109 -9.04 -13.69 -2.61
N LEU A 110 -9.31 -14.21 -3.81
CA LEU A 110 -9.56 -15.64 -4.02
C LEU A 110 -8.33 -16.49 -3.67
N ILE A 111 -7.15 -16.10 -4.16
CA ILE A 111 -5.88 -16.79 -3.89
C ILE A 111 -5.58 -16.80 -2.38
N MET A 112 -5.64 -15.64 -1.73
CA MET A 112 -5.31 -15.54 -0.30
C MET A 112 -6.29 -16.34 0.56
N LYS A 113 -7.57 -16.34 0.19
CA LYS A 113 -8.60 -17.15 0.85
C LYS A 113 -8.36 -18.65 0.68
N GLU A 114 -8.06 -19.09 -0.54
CA GLU A 114 -7.77 -20.51 -0.84
C GLU A 114 -6.54 -20.99 -0.07
N LEU A 115 -5.49 -20.16 -0.02
CA LEU A 115 -4.25 -20.50 0.66
C LEU A 115 -4.30 -20.30 2.18
N GLY A 116 -5.39 -19.74 2.72
CA GLY A 116 -5.54 -19.47 4.15
C GLY A 116 -4.53 -18.46 4.71
N MET A 117 -4.03 -17.56 3.86
CA MET A 117 -2.96 -16.62 4.21
C MET A 117 -3.54 -15.28 4.64
N LEU A 118 -3.00 -14.70 5.72
CA LEU A 118 -3.32 -13.32 6.10
C LEU A 118 -2.59 -12.33 5.19
N TRP A 119 -3.13 -11.12 5.04
CA TRP A 119 -2.44 -10.13 4.22
C TRP A 119 -2.71 -8.68 4.58
N GLY A 120 -1.81 -7.82 4.10
CA GLY A 120 -1.99 -6.37 4.11
C GLY A 120 -1.46 -5.73 2.82
N ALA A 121 -1.85 -4.49 2.57
CA ALA A 121 -1.47 -3.77 1.36
C ALA A 121 -1.47 -2.26 1.57
N GLN A 122 -0.81 -1.55 0.65
CA GLN A 122 -0.98 -0.11 0.49
C GLN A 122 -2.18 0.18 -0.42
N GLU A 123 -2.99 1.14 0.01
CA GLU A 123 -4.17 1.55 -0.73
C GLU A 123 -4.32 3.07 -0.76
N ARG A 124 -5.20 3.49 -1.66
CA ARG A 124 -5.59 4.87 -1.78
C ARG A 124 -7.02 5.04 -1.27
N VAL A 125 -7.29 6.13 -0.56
CA VAL A 125 -8.59 6.30 0.10
C VAL A 125 -9.77 6.28 -0.89
N ASN A 126 -9.56 6.69 -2.14
CA ASN A 126 -10.60 6.68 -3.17
C ASN A 126 -10.63 5.40 -4.04
N THR A 127 -9.88 4.34 -3.70
CA THR A 127 -9.91 3.04 -4.41
C THR A 127 -10.63 1.94 -3.63
N VAL A 128 -11.08 2.22 -2.42
CA VAL A 128 -11.83 1.27 -1.58
C VAL A 128 -13.34 1.51 -1.67
N SER A 129 -14.11 0.43 -1.62
CA SER A 129 -15.57 0.42 -1.62
C SER A 129 -16.10 -0.69 -0.72
N ALA A 130 -17.37 -0.61 -0.31
CA ALA A 130 -17.97 -1.68 0.51
C ALA A 130 -17.93 -3.05 -0.17
N SER A 131 -17.94 -3.10 -1.51
CA SER A 131 -17.87 -4.34 -2.27
C SER A 131 -16.49 -4.99 -2.18
N ASN A 132 -15.41 -4.26 -2.49
CA ASN A 132 -14.07 -4.86 -2.44
C ASN A 132 -13.61 -5.10 -1.00
N LEU A 133 -13.97 -4.24 -0.04
CA LEU A 133 -13.64 -4.44 1.37
C LEU A 133 -14.28 -5.70 1.96
N ARG A 134 -15.48 -6.08 1.50
CA ARG A 134 -16.11 -7.34 1.90
C ARG A 134 -15.29 -8.54 1.45
N ASP A 135 -14.79 -8.53 0.23
CA ASP A 135 -13.98 -9.62 -0.33
C ASP A 135 -12.58 -9.65 0.33
N MET A 136 -12.00 -8.48 0.59
CA MET A 136 -10.76 -8.34 1.33
C MET A 136 -10.87 -8.90 2.75
N ALA A 137 -11.91 -8.53 3.50
CA ALA A 137 -12.10 -9.04 4.85
C ALA A 137 -12.27 -10.58 4.87
N LYS A 138 -13.07 -11.12 3.94
CA LYS A 138 -13.30 -12.57 3.81
C LYS A 138 -12.08 -13.36 3.34
N SER A 139 -11.07 -12.70 2.79
CA SER A 139 -9.84 -13.33 2.29
C SER A 139 -8.65 -13.20 3.22
N GLY A 140 -8.85 -12.70 4.44
CA GLY A 140 -7.77 -12.57 5.43
C GLY A 140 -7.02 -11.24 5.36
N CYS A 141 -7.57 -10.19 4.74
CA CYS A 141 -7.00 -8.86 4.81
C CYS A 141 -7.11 -8.32 6.24
N VAL A 142 -5.98 -8.13 6.91
CA VAL A 142 -5.93 -7.66 8.30
C VAL A 142 -5.55 -6.19 8.42
N GLN A 143 -4.92 -5.61 7.38
CA GLN A 143 -4.44 -4.22 7.42
C GLN A 143 -4.39 -3.55 6.04
N LEU A 144 -4.90 -2.32 5.94
CA LEU A 144 -4.71 -1.43 4.80
C LEU A 144 -4.01 -0.14 5.21
N ASP A 145 -2.97 0.20 4.45
CA ASP A 145 -2.13 1.36 4.71
C ASP A 145 -2.44 2.46 3.69
N PHE A 146 -2.95 3.59 4.18
CA PHE A 146 -3.36 4.71 3.35
C PHE A 146 -2.32 5.82 3.38
N GLY A 147 -1.81 6.20 2.21
CA GLY A 147 -1.20 7.52 2.05
C GLY A 147 -2.29 8.57 2.12
N ILE A 148 -2.36 9.33 3.22
CA ILE A 148 -3.26 10.49 3.39
C ILE A 148 -2.52 11.77 3.08
N GLU A 149 -1.25 11.82 3.50
CA GLU A 149 -0.30 12.92 3.33
C GLU A 149 -0.64 14.18 4.11
N SER A 150 -1.80 14.81 3.90
CA SER A 150 -2.08 16.12 4.51
C SER A 150 -3.52 16.24 5.02
N GLY A 151 -3.69 17.07 6.06
CA GLY A 151 -4.99 17.53 6.57
C GLY A 151 -5.52 18.79 5.89
N SER A 152 -4.86 19.29 4.83
CA SER A 152 -5.32 20.44 4.05
C SER A 152 -5.73 20.02 2.64
N ASN A 153 -6.98 20.30 2.25
CA ASN A 153 -7.44 20.07 0.87
C ASN A 153 -6.63 20.86 -0.16
N ARG A 154 -6.12 22.04 0.20
CA ARG A 154 -5.25 22.85 -0.67
C ARG A 154 -3.94 22.11 -0.94
N VAL A 155 -3.27 21.63 0.12
CA VAL A 155 -2.04 20.84 0.00
C VAL A 155 -2.29 19.57 -0.81
N LEU A 156 -3.37 18.83 -0.52
CA LEU A 156 -3.69 17.59 -1.23
C LEU A 156 -3.91 17.78 -2.74
N ASN A 157 -4.57 18.86 -3.15
CA ASN A 157 -5.01 19.02 -4.54
C ASN A 157 -4.09 19.92 -5.36
N GLU A 158 -3.59 21.02 -4.79
CA GLU A 158 -2.79 22.00 -5.53
C GLU A 158 -1.29 21.67 -5.49
N ILE A 159 -0.78 21.21 -4.34
CA ILE A 159 0.66 20.98 -4.15
C ILE A 159 1.01 19.51 -4.41
N ALA A 160 0.42 18.60 -3.62
CA ALA A 160 0.69 17.17 -3.69
C ALA A 160 0.10 16.54 -4.96
N LYS A 161 -0.91 17.18 -5.57
CA LYS A 161 -1.74 16.66 -6.68
C LYS A 161 -2.19 15.23 -6.44
N LYS A 162 -2.50 14.94 -5.18
CA LYS A 162 -3.00 13.65 -4.79
C LYS A 162 -4.40 13.49 -5.35
N ASN A 163 -5.24 14.53 -5.38
CA ASN A 163 -6.63 14.50 -5.85
C ASN A 163 -7.54 13.65 -4.93
N ILE A 164 -7.47 13.94 -3.64
CA ILE A 164 -8.39 13.44 -2.59
C ILE A 164 -8.74 14.58 -1.65
N THR A 165 -9.80 14.40 -0.86
CA THR A 165 -10.16 15.31 0.22
C THR A 165 -9.90 14.71 1.60
N VAL A 166 -9.82 15.59 2.60
CA VAL A 166 -9.79 15.20 4.01
C VAL A 166 -11.02 14.36 4.38
N GLU A 167 -12.21 14.74 3.88
CA GLU A 167 -13.43 13.99 4.17
C GLU A 167 -13.41 12.59 3.55
N GLN A 168 -12.91 12.44 2.31
CA GLN A 168 -12.69 11.13 1.70
C GLN A 168 -11.76 10.27 2.56
N SER A 169 -10.72 10.87 3.14
CA SER A 169 -9.79 10.15 4.01
C SER A 169 -10.48 9.67 5.29
N LEU A 170 -11.30 10.52 5.92
CA LEU A 170 -12.07 10.17 7.11
C LEU A 170 -13.12 9.07 6.82
N SER A 171 -13.91 9.25 5.77
CA SER A 171 -15.01 8.34 5.42
C SER A 171 -14.50 6.96 5.01
N SER A 172 -13.43 6.89 4.22
CA SER A 172 -12.85 5.62 3.76
C SER A 172 -12.27 4.83 4.92
N GLN A 173 -11.62 5.47 5.88
CA GLN A 173 -11.10 4.78 7.05
C GLN A 173 -12.20 4.27 7.98
N ARG A 174 -13.28 5.04 8.16
CA ARG A 174 -14.47 4.56 8.88
C ARG A 174 -15.06 3.32 8.18
N LEU A 175 -15.15 3.36 6.86
CA LEU A 175 -15.66 2.24 6.07
C LEU A 175 -14.78 1.00 6.24
N VAL A 176 -13.46 1.11 6.06
CA VAL A 176 -12.53 -0.02 6.20
C VAL A 176 -12.62 -0.65 7.60
N LYS A 177 -12.64 0.19 8.65
CA LYS A 177 -12.79 -0.27 10.04
C LYS A 177 -14.12 -1.00 10.28
N SER A 178 -15.21 -0.62 9.60
CA SER A 178 -16.51 -1.30 9.72
C SER A 178 -16.50 -2.74 9.19
N PHE A 179 -15.52 -3.11 8.36
CA PHE A 179 -15.28 -4.48 7.90
C PHE A 179 -14.29 -5.25 8.78
N GLY A 180 -13.88 -4.70 9.93
CA GLY A 180 -12.91 -5.32 10.84
C GLY A 180 -11.46 -5.25 10.37
N ILE A 181 -11.18 -4.51 9.29
CA ILE A 181 -9.84 -4.36 8.74
C ILE A 181 -9.15 -3.19 9.45
N ARG A 182 -7.91 -3.41 9.90
CA ARG A 182 -7.11 -2.36 10.53
C ARG A 182 -6.64 -1.36 9.48
N THR A 183 -6.46 -0.12 9.89
CA THR A 183 -5.93 0.93 9.02
C THR A 183 -4.66 1.50 9.61
N PHE A 184 -3.71 1.87 8.76
CA PHE A 184 -2.61 2.77 9.09
C PHE A 184 -2.61 3.96 8.13
N SER A 185 -2.15 5.10 8.62
CA SER A 185 -2.04 6.32 7.82
C SER A 185 -0.60 6.76 7.72
N ASN A 186 -0.22 7.17 6.51
CA ASN A 186 1.02 7.86 6.25
C ASN A 186 0.71 9.33 5.98
N PHE A 187 1.45 10.20 6.66
CA PHE A 187 1.37 11.66 6.54
C PHE A 187 2.71 12.22 6.08
N MET A 188 2.64 13.35 5.40
CA MET A 188 3.79 14.13 4.96
C MET A 188 3.60 15.58 5.39
N ILE A 189 4.64 16.17 5.96
CA ILE A 189 4.66 17.58 6.35
C ILE A 189 5.88 18.26 5.75
N GLY A 190 5.77 19.56 5.47
CA GLY A 190 6.81 20.35 4.81
C GLY A 190 6.67 20.39 3.28
N PHE A 191 5.46 20.27 2.75
CA PHE A 191 5.24 20.47 1.31
C PHE A 191 5.66 21.89 0.90
N PRO A 192 6.13 22.11 -0.35
CA PRO A 192 6.42 23.45 -0.84
C PRO A 192 5.20 24.36 -0.66
N THR A 193 5.38 25.52 -0.03
CA THR A 193 4.32 26.49 0.29
C THR A 193 3.28 26.03 1.32
N GLU A 194 3.49 24.91 2.01
CA GLU A 194 2.63 24.49 3.14
C GLU A 194 2.81 25.44 4.33
N THR A 195 1.69 25.93 4.85
CA THR A 195 1.69 26.87 5.98
C THR A 195 1.74 26.13 7.32
N ARG A 196 2.17 26.82 8.39
CA ARG A 196 2.10 26.28 9.76
C ARG A 196 0.68 25.86 10.18
N LYS A 197 -0.33 26.62 9.74
CA LYS A 197 -1.74 26.27 9.97
C LYS A 197 -2.07 24.91 9.36
N GLU A 198 -1.69 24.69 8.11
CA GLU A 198 -1.99 23.44 7.38
C GLU A 198 -1.22 22.25 7.95
N MET A 199 0.02 22.43 8.36
CA MET A 199 0.72 21.42 9.16
C MET A 199 -0.07 21.09 10.43
N GLY A 200 -0.56 22.11 11.14
CA GLY A 200 -1.46 21.96 12.28
C GLY A 200 -2.73 21.17 11.96
N ASP A 201 -3.34 21.42 10.80
CA ASP A 201 -4.53 20.70 10.33
C ASP A 201 -4.21 19.21 10.02
N THR A 202 -3.02 18.90 9.49
CA THR A 202 -2.51 17.52 9.37
C THR A 202 -2.39 16.82 10.73
N PHE A 203 -1.81 17.49 11.74
CA PHE A 203 -1.73 16.94 13.10
C PHE A 203 -3.10 16.73 13.74
N LYS A 204 -4.05 17.65 13.53
CA LYS A 204 -5.44 17.50 14.00
C LYS A 204 -6.11 16.30 13.35
N LEU A 205 -6.00 16.15 12.02
CA LEU A 205 -6.56 15.02 11.29
C LEU A 205 -6.01 13.70 11.82
N ASN A 206 -4.70 13.63 12.05
CA ASN A 206 -4.05 12.44 12.62
C ASN A 206 -4.64 12.08 14.00
N LYS A 207 -4.82 13.07 14.89
CA LYS A 207 -5.48 12.85 16.19
C LYS A 207 -6.91 12.33 16.04
N CYS A 208 -7.69 12.88 15.10
CA CYS A 208 -9.06 12.44 14.84
C CYS A 208 -9.14 10.98 14.38
N LEU A 209 -8.15 10.50 13.62
CA LEU A 209 -8.13 9.13 13.12
C LEU A 209 -7.79 8.09 14.19
N ARG A 210 -7.23 8.52 15.33
CA ARG A 210 -6.86 7.66 16.49
C ARG A 210 -6.05 6.44 16.08
N MET A 211 -5.07 6.64 15.22
CA MET A 211 -4.34 5.54 14.58
C MET A 211 -2.86 5.59 14.89
N SER A 212 -2.22 4.42 14.84
CA SER A 212 -0.78 4.33 14.67
C SER A 212 -0.43 4.85 13.26
N PHE A 213 0.55 5.74 13.16
CA PHE A 213 0.86 6.46 11.93
C PHE A 213 2.37 6.52 11.68
N ASN A 214 2.75 6.76 10.42
CA ASN A 214 4.10 7.20 10.07
C ASN A 214 4.04 8.65 9.59
N ILE A 215 4.95 9.50 10.08
CA ILE A 215 5.17 10.85 9.54
C ILE A 215 6.47 10.83 8.73
N CYS A 216 6.38 11.31 7.49
CA CYS A 216 7.54 11.65 6.67
C CYS A 216 7.70 13.18 6.63
N LEU A 217 8.94 13.66 6.81
CA LEU A 217 9.28 15.08 6.82
C LEU A 217 9.94 15.44 5.48
N PHE A 218 9.34 16.35 4.71
CA PHE A 218 10.04 17.05 3.64
C PHE A 218 10.84 18.19 4.24
N ALA A 219 12.11 17.94 4.57
CA ALA A 219 13.03 19.00 4.94
C ALA A 219 13.56 19.68 3.67
N LYS A 220 12.93 20.77 3.23
CA LYS A 220 13.69 21.90 2.67
C LYS A 220 13.75 22.97 3.75
N ALA A 221 14.88 23.00 4.46
CA ALA A 221 15.19 24.00 5.47
C ALA A 221 15.36 25.38 4.82
N HIS A 222 14.25 26.05 4.56
CA HIS A 222 14.19 27.51 4.46
C HIS A 222 13.14 28.01 5.45
N LEU A 223 13.32 27.62 6.72
CA LEU A 223 12.79 28.38 7.84
C LEU A 223 13.68 29.63 7.92
N ARG A 224 13.21 30.75 7.36
CA ARG A 224 13.66 32.07 7.79
C ARG A 224 13.06 32.39 9.15
#